data_AF-A0A969HMZ3-F1
#
_entry.id   AF-A0A969HMZ3-F1
#
_cell.length_a   1.000
_cell.length_b   1.000
_cell.length_c   1.000
_cell.angle_alpha   90.00
_cell.angle_beta   90.00
_cell.angle_gamma   90.00
#
_symmetry.space_group_name_H-M   'P 1'
#
loop_
_entity.id
_entity.type
_entity.pdbx_description
1 polymer ?
#
loop_
_entity_poly.entity_id
_entity_poly.type
_entity_poly.pdbx_seq_one_letter_code
_entity_poly.pdbx_strand_id
1 'polypeptide(L)'
;MAEATFIFWLQAGAMHLFGINEFAARFPNALVGVATLLVLFYLGNKLYDRSFGLLWALVYAGSILPHFTLRPVLFDPLFNLFIFLSVYQLANLSQSSDHRQRLGFAAWGGVFIGAAVLTKGPVALLLVGVCGLVYWVLSRRLNTFQIGELLLYAFLAFVVSSLWYLPETLRNGFWFINEFLEYQIGLAAVSEDTAHEQPFWYHPVVLFVWLFSGESVLFGGFAKRLV
;
A
#
# COMPACT_ATOMS: atom_id res chain seq x y z
N MET A 1 16.83 15.75 -3.36
CA MET A 1 16.54 14.75 -2.32
C MET A 1 15.55 13.79 -2.95
N ALA A 2 16.02 12.61 -3.37
CA ALA A 2 15.29 11.76 -4.30
C ALA A 2 14.40 10.77 -3.52
N GLU A 3 13.17 11.20 -3.25
CA GLU A 3 12.13 10.22 -2.95
C GLU A 3 11.84 9.48 -4.26
N ALA A 4 12.12 8.18 -4.30
CA ALA A 4 11.74 7.34 -5.42
C ALA A 4 10.22 7.26 -5.40
N THR A 5 9.57 8.03 -6.26
CA THR A 5 8.11 8.04 -6.32
C THR A 5 7.75 7.68 -7.74
N PHE A 6 7.53 6.39 -7.98
CA PHE A 6 6.94 5.86 -9.21
C PHE A 6 5.71 6.67 -9.67
N ILE A 7 5.01 7.34 -8.74
CA ILE A 7 3.95 8.30 -9.03
C ILE A 7 4.43 9.55 -9.80
N PHE A 8 5.63 10.07 -9.56
CA PHE A 8 6.20 11.17 -10.35
C PHE A 8 6.44 10.77 -11.79
N TRP A 9 6.82 9.52 -12.03
CA TRP A 9 6.98 9.02 -13.40
C TRP A 9 5.63 8.94 -14.12
N LEU A 10 4.60 8.48 -13.42
CA LEU A 10 3.22 8.48 -13.92
C LEU A 10 2.71 9.91 -14.15
N GLN A 11 3.03 10.87 -13.26
CA GLN A 11 2.66 12.27 -13.40
C GLN A 11 3.40 12.94 -14.56
N ALA A 12 4.69 12.71 -14.72
CA ALA A 12 5.47 13.20 -15.86
C ALA A 12 4.92 12.65 -17.18
N GLY A 13 4.56 11.35 -17.22
CA GLY A 13 3.89 10.74 -18.37
C GLY A 13 2.53 11.37 -18.66
N ALA A 14 1.71 11.64 -17.63
CA ALA A 14 0.43 12.30 -17.79
C ALA A 14 0.58 13.75 -18.29
N MET A 15 1.59 14.49 -17.79
CA MET A 15 1.89 15.85 -18.26
C MET A 15 2.39 15.86 -19.71
N HIS A 16 3.09 14.81 -20.15
CA HIS A 16 3.45 14.64 -21.56
C HIS A 16 2.24 14.39 -22.47
N LEU A 17 1.22 13.70 -21.99
CA LEU A 17 0.01 13.35 -22.77
C LEU A 17 -1.04 14.46 -22.78
N PHE A 18 -1.28 15.11 -21.63
CA PHE A 18 -2.36 16.08 -21.44
C PHE A 18 -1.88 17.54 -21.31
N GLY A 19 -0.57 17.76 -21.37
CA GLY A 19 0.05 19.06 -21.14
C GLY A 19 0.27 19.37 -19.65
N ILE A 20 1.06 20.41 -19.37
CA ILE A 20 1.37 20.86 -18.01
C ILE A 20 0.16 21.62 -17.46
N ASN A 21 -0.68 20.94 -16.68
CA ASN A 21 -1.82 21.52 -16.01
C ASN A 21 -2.15 20.74 -14.72
N GLU A 22 -3.05 21.31 -13.89
CA GLU A 22 -3.46 20.67 -12.63
C GLU A 22 -4.15 19.32 -12.84
N PHE A 23 -4.85 19.14 -13.96
CA PHE A 23 -5.53 17.89 -14.27
C PHE A 23 -4.52 16.75 -14.51
N ALA A 24 -3.50 16.99 -15.33
CA ALA A 24 -2.45 16.03 -15.64
C ALA A 24 -1.66 15.61 -14.39
N ALA A 25 -1.39 16.55 -13.48
CA ALA A 25 -0.75 16.28 -12.20
C ALA A 25 -1.59 15.37 -11.28
N ARG A 26 -2.93 15.51 -11.32
CA ARG A 26 -3.86 14.76 -10.46
C ARG A 26 -4.36 13.47 -11.09
N PHE A 27 -4.23 13.32 -12.40
CA PHE A 27 -4.77 12.18 -13.16
C PHE A 27 -4.25 10.81 -12.66
N PRO A 28 -2.94 10.60 -12.41
CA PRO A 28 -2.46 9.33 -11.88
C PRO A 28 -3.08 8.97 -10.53
N ASN A 29 -3.20 9.94 -9.60
CA ASN A 29 -3.78 9.71 -8.29
C ASN A 29 -5.28 9.36 -8.38
N ALA A 30 -6.01 10.01 -9.27
CA ALA A 30 -7.41 9.68 -9.53
C ALA A 30 -7.57 8.25 -10.09
N LEU A 31 -6.70 7.85 -11.03
CA LEU A 31 -6.69 6.51 -11.61
C LEU A 31 -6.43 5.44 -10.54
N VAL A 32 -5.47 5.69 -9.65
CA VAL A 32 -5.17 4.79 -8.52
C VAL A 32 -6.34 4.70 -7.56
N GLY A 33 -7.01 5.81 -7.25
CA GLY A 33 -8.23 5.82 -6.43
C GLY A 33 -9.33 4.93 -7.02
N VAL A 34 -9.58 5.03 -8.32
CA VAL A 34 -10.54 4.16 -9.04
C VAL A 34 -10.09 2.70 -9.00
N ALA A 35 -8.80 2.43 -9.25
CA ALA A 35 -8.26 1.07 -9.20
C ALA A 35 -8.44 0.45 -7.81
N THR A 36 -8.18 1.21 -6.74
CA THR A 36 -8.40 0.75 -5.36
C THR A 36 -9.87 0.41 -5.12
N LEU A 37 -10.81 1.24 -5.56
CA LEU A 37 -12.24 0.94 -5.43
C LEU A 37 -12.64 -0.36 -6.13
N LEU A 38 -12.13 -0.58 -7.34
CA LEU A 38 -12.38 -1.81 -8.10
C LEU A 38 -11.79 -3.04 -7.40
N VAL A 39 -10.57 -2.92 -6.85
CA VAL A 39 -9.92 -3.98 -6.08
C VAL A 39 -10.71 -4.31 -4.83
N LEU A 40 -11.13 -3.31 -4.06
CA LEU A 40 -11.94 -3.52 -2.84
C LEU A 40 -13.28 -4.17 -3.16
N PHE A 41 -13.97 -3.72 -4.21
CA PHE A 41 -15.21 -4.34 -4.66
C PHE A 41 -15.00 -5.81 -5.06
N TYR A 42 -13.99 -6.08 -5.90
CA TYR A 42 -13.69 -7.43 -6.38
C TYR A 42 -13.32 -8.37 -5.24
N LEU A 43 -12.43 -7.94 -4.34
CA LEU A 43 -12.00 -8.76 -3.20
C LEU A 43 -13.12 -8.95 -2.18
N GLY A 44 -13.91 -7.93 -1.89
CA GLY A 44 -15.07 -8.05 -1.01
C GLY A 44 -16.11 -9.04 -1.55
N ASN A 45 -16.38 -8.97 -2.85
CA ASN A 45 -17.28 -9.92 -3.53
C ASN A 45 -16.73 -11.35 -3.53
N LYS A 46 -15.41 -11.51 -3.65
CA LYS A 46 -14.76 -12.83 -3.65
C LYS A 46 -14.68 -13.45 -2.25
N LEU A 47 -14.48 -12.63 -1.20
CA LEU A 47 -14.27 -13.09 0.17
C LEU A 47 -15.60 -13.35 0.91
N TYR A 48 -16.63 -12.55 0.64
CA TYR A 48 -17.93 -12.64 1.32
C TYR A 48 -19.08 -12.72 0.33
N ASP A 49 -19.55 -11.57 -0.17
CA ASP A 49 -20.66 -11.47 -1.12
C ASP A 49 -20.66 -10.13 -1.86
N ARG A 50 -21.49 -10.03 -2.90
CA ARG A 50 -21.61 -8.81 -3.73
C ARG A 50 -22.02 -7.59 -2.91
N SER A 51 -22.87 -7.79 -1.91
CA SER A 51 -23.33 -6.70 -1.04
C SER A 51 -22.18 -6.16 -0.19
N PHE A 52 -21.38 -7.05 0.40
CA PHE A 52 -20.19 -6.66 1.15
C PHE A 52 -19.15 -5.96 0.26
N GLY A 53 -18.90 -6.47 -0.95
CA GLY A 53 -18.02 -5.81 -1.91
C GLY A 53 -18.46 -4.38 -2.23
N LEU A 54 -19.76 -4.18 -2.51
CA LEU A 54 -20.31 -2.84 -2.75
C LEU A 54 -20.18 -1.95 -1.52
N LEU A 55 -20.55 -2.45 -0.34
CA LEU A 55 -20.44 -1.68 0.90
C LEU A 55 -18.99 -1.31 1.19
N TRP A 56 -18.04 -2.21 0.99
CA TRP A 56 -16.63 -1.92 1.25
C TRP A 56 -16.08 -0.85 0.31
N ALA A 57 -16.39 -0.94 -0.98
CA ALA A 57 -16.03 0.09 -1.94
C ALA A 57 -16.73 1.43 -1.66
N LEU A 58 -18.02 1.42 -1.27
CA LEU A 58 -18.78 2.63 -0.96
C LEU A 58 -18.33 3.29 0.36
N VAL A 59 -17.96 2.51 1.37
CA VAL A 59 -17.42 3.02 2.64
C VAL A 59 -16.05 3.63 2.40
N TYR A 60 -15.19 2.97 1.61
CA TYR A 60 -13.92 3.56 1.20
C TYR A 60 -14.16 4.84 0.38
N ALA A 61 -15.03 4.81 -0.64
CA ALA A 61 -15.37 5.97 -1.43
C ALA A 61 -15.93 7.11 -0.57
N GLY A 62 -16.81 6.83 0.39
CA GLY A 62 -17.46 7.81 1.26
C GLY A 62 -16.62 8.28 2.44
N SER A 63 -15.47 7.65 2.71
CA SER A 63 -14.55 8.10 3.75
C SER A 63 -13.90 9.42 3.33
N ILE A 64 -13.69 10.33 4.29
CA ILE A 64 -13.05 11.63 4.02
C ILE A 64 -11.57 11.41 3.64
N LEU A 65 -10.94 10.35 4.17
CA LEU A 65 -9.53 9.98 3.92
C LEU A 65 -9.16 9.96 2.43
N PRO A 66 -9.77 9.11 1.57
CA PRO A 66 -9.38 9.05 0.17
C PRO A 66 -9.63 10.35 -0.58
N HIS A 67 -10.67 11.13 -0.22
CA HIS A 67 -10.96 12.43 -0.85
C HIS A 67 -9.90 13.48 -0.57
N PHE A 68 -9.32 13.48 0.63
CA PHE A 68 -8.18 14.34 0.93
C PHE A 68 -6.88 13.73 0.42
N THR A 69 -6.72 12.42 0.25
CA THR A 69 -5.55 11.85 -0.47
C THR A 69 -5.52 12.20 -1.97
N LEU A 70 -6.63 12.69 -2.54
CA LEU A 70 -6.68 13.21 -3.91
C LEU A 70 -6.18 14.68 -4.01
N ARG A 71 -5.94 15.37 -2.88
CA ARG A 71 -5.71 16.83 -2.85
C ARG A 71 -4.27 17.28 -2.52
N PRO A 72 -3.48 16.65 -1.64
CA PRO A 72 -2.04 16.85 -1.63
C PRO A 72 -1.29 15.59 -2.05
N VAL A 73 -0.21 15.81 -2.79
CA VAL A 73 0.84 14.86 -3.22
C VAL A 73 1.50 14.12 -2.02
N LEU A 74 1.09 14.40 -0.78
CA LEU A 74 1.66 13.87 0.47
C LEU A 74 1.14 12.47 0.89
N PHE A 75 -0.02 12.05 0.38
CA PHE A 75 -0.60 10.74 0.71
C PHE A 75 -0.51 9.84 -0.51
N ASP A 76 0.13 8.68 -0.38
CA ASP A 76 0.39 7.77 -1.50
C ASP A 76 -0.68 6.67 -1.57
N PRO A 77 -1.81 6.87 -2.29
CA PRO A 77 -2.80 5.82 -2.48
C PRO A 77 -2.21 4.60 -3.20
N LEU A 78 -1.18 4.82 -4.01
CA LEU A 78 -0.49 3.78 -4.77
C LEU A 78 0.33 2.87 -3.86
N PHE A 79 1.04 3.45 -2.89
CA PHE A 79 1.75 2.70 -1.85
C PHE A 79 0.80 1.82 -1.04
N ASN A 80 -0.32 2.40 -0.59
CA ASN A 80 -1.33 1.67 0.18
C ASN A 80 -1.94 0.50 -0.62
N LEU A 81 -2.26 0.73 -1.90
CA LEU A 81 -2.77 -0.31 -2.78
C LEU A 81 -1.77 -1.46 -2.93
N PHE A 82 -0.50 -1.16 -3.16
CA PHE A 82 0.54 -2.18 -3.31
C PHE A 82 0.78 -2.97 -2.03
N ILE A 83 0.85 -2.31 -0.86
CA ILE A 83 0.95 -3.00 0.43
C ILE A 83 -0.25 -3.92 0.64
N PHE A 84 -1.46 -3.42 0.40
CA PHE A 84 -2.69 -4.19 0.57
C PHE A 84 -2.72 -5.43 -0.34
N LEU A 85 -2.39 -5.27 -1.62
CA LEU A 85 -2.30 -6.38 -2.57
C LEU A 85 -1.20 -7.38 -2.17
N SER A 86 -0.06 -6.90 -1.68
CA SER A 86 1.03 -7.76 -1.21
C SER A 86 0.62 -8.60 -0.01
N VAL A 87 -0.03 -7.99 0.99
CA VAL A 87 -0.56 -8.69 2.16
C VAL A 87 -1.66 -9.68 1.75
N TYR A 88 -2.54 -9.32 0.81
CA TYR A 88 -3.55 -10.22 0.27
C TYR A 88 -2.92 -11.46 -0.38
N GLN A 89 -1.84 -11.31 -1.13
CA GLN A 89 -1.13 -12.45 -1.73
C GLN A 89 -0.40 -13.29 -0.68
N LEU A 90 0.16 -12.69 0.37
CA LEU A 90 0.69 -13.44 1.52
C LEU A 90 -0.41 -14.26 2.23
N ALA A 91 -1.60 -13.69 2.37
CA ALA A 91 -2.75 -14.41 2.93
C ALA A 91 -3.16 -15.60 2.05
N ASN A 92 -3.24 -15.42 0.72
CA ASN A 92 -3.52 -16.52 -0.22
C ASN A 92 -2.42 -17.59 -0.22
N LEU A 93 -1.15 -17.18 -0.19
CA LEU A 93 0.00 -18.08 -0.08
C LEU A 93 -0.13 -19.00 1.15
N SER A 94 -0.66 -18.47 2.26
CA SER A 94 -0.85 -19.24 3.49
C SER A 94 -2.06 -20.20 3.48
N GLN A 95 -3.00 -19.98 2.57
CA GLN A 95 -4.25 -20.75 2.48
C GLN A 95 -4.21 -21.82 1.40
N SER A 96 -3.39 -21.65 0.37
CA SER A 96 -3.31 -22.57 -0.76
C SER A 96 -2.42 -23.78 -0.47
N SER A 97 -2.90 -24.96 -0.87
CA SER A 97 -2.14 -26.22 -0.78
C SER A 97 -1.39 -26.57 -2.07
N ASP A 98 -1.80 -25.99 -3.20
CA ASP A 98 -1.19 -26.23 -4.52
C ASP A 98 0.12 -25.43 -4.68
N HIS A 99 1.23 -26.14 -4.89
CA HIS A 99 2.56 -25.55 -5.05
C HIS A 99 2.62 -24.54 -6.21
N ARG A 100 1.96 -24.80 -7.34
CA ARG A 100 2.02 -23.89 -8.50
C ARG A 100 1.30 -22.57 -8.21
N GLN A 101 0.17 -22.64 -7.50
CA GLN A 101 -0.57 -21.45 -7.08
C GLN A 101 0.20 -20.66 -6.03
N ARG A 102 0.84 -21.35 -5.07
CA ARG A 102 1.70 -20.75 -4.05
C ARG A 102 2.85 -19.97 -4.68
N LEU A 103 3.56 -20.54 -5.66
CA LEU A 103 4.60 -19.81 -6.40
C LEU A 103 4.04 -18.57 -7.11
N GLY A 104 2.83 -18.65 -7.68
CA GLY A 104 2.14 -17.51 -8.26
C GLY A 104 1.85 -16.40 -7.24
N PHE A 105 1.37 -16.74 -6.04
CA PHE A 105 1.12 -15.77 -4.98
C PHE A 105 2.39 -15.15 -4.42
N ALA A 106 3.45 -15.95 -4.22
CA ALA A 106 4.76 -15.45 -3.85
C ALA A 106 5.31 -14.49 -4.91
N ALA A 107 5.12 -14.82 -6.19
CA ALA A 107 5.59 -14.00 -7.29
C ALA A 107 4.89 -12.63 -7.34
N TRP A 108 3.56 -12.63 -7.36
CA TRP A 108 2.78 -11.39 -7.38
C TRP A 108 2.97 -10.57 -6.10
N GLY A 109 3.05 -11.23 -4.94
CA GLY A 109 3.36 -10.57 -3.67
C GLY A 109 4.70 -9.83 -3.74
N GLY A 110 5.76 -10.51 -4.20
CA GLY A 110 7.09 -9.93 -4.40
C GLY A 110 7.09 -8.72 -5.33
N VAL A 111 6.35 -8.79 -6.43
CA VAL A 111 6.21 -7.66 -7.38
C VAL A 111 5.53 -6.47 -6.71
N PHE A 112 4.43 -6.69 -5.97
CA PHE A 112 3.71 -5.59 -5.30
C PHE A 112 4.54 -4.93 -4.20
N ILE A 113 5.22 -5.71 -3.35
CA ILE A 113 6.09 -5.11 -2.33
C ILE A 113 7.26 -4.34 -2.96
N GLY A 114 7.87 -4.85 -4.04
CA GLY A 114 8.93 -4.15 -4.74
C GLY A 114 8.42 -2.83 -5.35
N ALA A 115 7.21 -2.82 -5.90
CA ALA A 115 6.55 -1.61 -6.37
C ALA A 115 6.23 -0.63 -5.22
N ALA A 116 5.86 -1.13 -4.03
CA ALA A 116 5.70 -0.29 -2.85
C ALA A 116 7.03 0.34 -2.39
N VAL A 117 8.13 -0.41 -2.44
CA VAL A 117 9.49 0.11 -2.15
C VAL A 117 9.93 1.19 -3.15
N LEU A 118 9.50 1.08 -4.41
CA LEU A 118 9.68 2.13 -5.42
C LEU A 118 8.80 3.38 -5.23
N THR A 119 7.85 3.36 -4.30
CA THR A 119 6.96 4.51 -4.04
C THR A 119 7.32 5.27 -2.77
N LYS A 120 7.65 4.57 -1.68
CA LYS A 120 8.01 5.20 -0.39
C LYS A 120 9.29 4.65 0.25
N GLY A 121 9.98 3.74 -0.42
CA GLY A 121 11.21 3.15 0.10
C GLY A 121 11.02 1.94 1.02
N PRO A 122 12.05 1.58 1.80
CA PRO A 122 12.13 0.31 2.52
C PRO A 122 11.10 0.16 3.65
N VAL A 123 10.47 1.25 4.09
CA VAL A 123 9.36 1.23 5.07
C VAL A 123 8.22 0.31 4.62
N ALA A 124 8.03 0.12 3.31
CA ALA A 124 7.07 -0.85 2.76
C ALA A 124 7.31 -2.27 3.30
N LEU A 125 8.57 -2.69 3.40
CA LEU A 125 8.96 -4.04 3.84
C LEU A 125 8.60 -4.24 5.30
N LEU A 126 8.81 -3.21 6.12
CA LEU A 126 8.44 -3.22 7.53
C LEU A 126 6.92 -3.36 7.68
N LEU A 127 6.13 -2.54 6.98
CA LEU A 127 4.67 -2.57 7.08
C LEU A 127 4.09 -3.92 6.62
N VAL A 128 4.53 -4.45 5.49
CA VAL A 128 4.06 -5.77 5.04
C VAL A 128 4.54 -6.89 5.96
N GLY A 129 5.75 -6.78 6.52
CA GLY A 129 6.26 -7.71 7.52
C GLY A 129 5.40 -7.74 8.78
N VAL A 130 5.06 -6.57 9.33
CA VAL A 130 4.20 -6.44 10.51
C VAL A 130 2.78 -6.94 10.21
N CYS A 131 2.16 -6.50 9.11
CA CYS A 131 0.82 -6.97 8.72
C CYS A 131 0.78 -8.48 8.49
N GLY A 132 1.80 -9.03 7.82
CA GLY A 132 1.95 -10.46 7.60
C GLY A 132 2.12 -11.23 8.92
N LEU A 133 2.92 -10.72 9.85
CA LEU A 133 3.11 -11.32 11.18
C LEU A 133 1.81 -11.29 11.98
N VAL A 134 1.11 -10.16 12.03
CA VAL A 134 -0.20 -10.06 12.72
C VAL A 134 -1.19 -11.05 12.14
N TYR A 135 -1.31 -11.12 10.81
CA TYR A 135 -2.16 -12.10 10.13
C TYR A 135 -1.77 -13.54 10.51
N TRP A 136 -0.47 -13.83 10.58
CA TRP A 136 0.07 -15.14 10.90
C TRP A 136 -0.22 -15.58 12.34
N VAL A 137 -0.06 -14.66 13.31
CA VAL A 137 -0.38 -14.88 14.73
C VAL A 137 -1.88 -15.13 14.90
N LEU A 138 -2.72 -14.31 14.26
CA LEU A 138 -4.19 -14.46 14.34
C LEU A 138 -4.68 -15.74 13.66
N SER A 139 -4.06 -16.14 12.55
CA SER A 139 -4.42 -17.34 11.80
C SER A 139 -3.88 -18.63 12.42
N ARG A 140 -3.00 -18.55 13.43
CA ARG A 140 -2.34 -19.68 14.12
C ARG A 140 -1.61 -20.68 13.20
N ARG A 141 -1.18 -20.26 12.00
CA ARG A 141 -0.55 -21.15 11.00
C ARG A 141 0.98 -21.04 10.96
N LEU A 142 1.64 -21.37 12.07
CA LEU A 142 3.06 -21.10 12.35
C LEU A 142 4.10 -21.81 11.44
N ASN A 143 3.71 -22.58 10.42
CA ASN A 143 4.68 -23.28 9.57
C ASN A 143 4.23 -23.38 8.11
N THR A 144 3.80 -22.26 7.54
CA THR A 144 3.14 -22.29 6.23
C THR A 144 4.06 -22.00 5.05
N PHE A 145 5.13 -21.22 5.24
CA PHE A 145 5.96 -20.77 4.12
C PHE A 145 7.14 -21.69 3.86
N GLN A 146 7.35 -22.04 2.59
CA GLN A 146 8.58 -22.72 2.18
C GLN A 146 9.67 -21.67 1.92
N ILE A 147 10.93 -22.02 2.23
CA ILE A 147 12.08 -21.12 1.99
C ILE A 147 12.14 -20.68 0.52
N GLY A 148 11.83 -21.59 -0.42
CA GLY A 148 11.80 -21.27 -1.86
C GLY A 148 10.78 -20.19 -2.24
N GLU A 149 9.64 -20.13 -1.55
CA GLU A 149 8.60 -19.12 -1.79
C GLU A 149 9.00 -17.76 -1.24
N LEU A 150 9.61 -17.74 -0.05
CA LEU A 150 10.16 -16.53 0.56
C LEU A 150 11.33 -15.98 -0.27
N LEU A 151 12.19 -16.87 -0.79
CA LEU A 151 13.28 -16.48 -1.68
C LEU A 151 12.74 -15.90 -2.99
N LEU A 152 11.71 -16.51 -3.60
CA LEU A 152 11.08 -15.97 -4.81
C LEU A 152 10.44 -14.60 -4.55
N TYR A 153 9.71 -14.47 -3.44
CA TYR A 153 9.09 -13.23 -3.01
C TYR A 153 10.15 -12.12 -2.82
N ALA A 154 11.22 -12.41 -2.08
CA ALA A 154 12.32 -11.47 -1.84
C ALA A 154 13.10 -11.15 -3.12
N PHE A 155 13.33 -12.13 -3.99
CA PHE A 155 14.01 -11.96 -5.26
C PHE A 155 13.24 -11.01 -6.17
N LEU A 156 11.92 -11.19 -6.32
CA LEU A 156 11.11 -10.30 -7.15
C LEU A 156 10.95 -8.92 -6.54
N ALA A 157 10.83 -8.83 -5.21
CA ALA A 157 10.86 -7.55 -4.51
C ALA A 157 12.15 -6.79 -4.81
N PHE A 158 13.29 -7.48 -4.76
CA PHE A 158 14.60 -6.93 -5.09
C PHE A 158 14.69 -6.51 -6.56
N VAL A 159 14.31 -7.38 -7.50
CA VAL A 159 14.33 -7.08 -8.94
C VAL A 159 13.53 -5.83 -9.25
N VAL A 160 12.28 -5.74 -8.75
CA VAL A 160 11.43 -4.56 -9.00
C VAL A 160 12.02 -3.32 -8.35
N SER A 161 12.46 -3.39 -7.10
CA SER A 161 13.08 -2.25 -6.42
C SER A 161 14.35 -1.78 -7.14
N SER A 162 15.16 -2.73 -7.62
CA SER A 162 16.42 -2.44 -8.30
C SER A 162 16.26 -1.66 -9.61
N LEU A 163 15.07 -1.68 -10.24
CA LEU A 163 14.81 -0.96 -11.49
C LEU A 163 15.16 0.54 -11.42
N TRP A 164 15.01 1.14 -10.23
CA TRP A 164 15.36 2.55 -10.02
C TRP A 164 16.62 2.72 -9.19
N TYR A 165 16.74 1.98 -8.07
CA TYR A 165 17.89 2.14 -7.17
C TYR A 165 19.22 1.74 -7.84
N LEU A 166 19.22 0.74 -8.73
CA LEU A 166 20.47 0.29 -9.35
C LEU A 166 21.06 1.32 -10.31
N PRO A 167 20.32 1.87 -11.30
CA PRO A 167 20.83 2.95 -12.15
C PRO A 167 21.29 4.19 -11.37
N GLU A 168 20.55 4.57 -10.33
CA GLU A 168 20.89 5.75 -9.51
C GLU A 168 22.18 5.53 -8.72
N THR A 169 22.35 4.33 -8.15
CA THR A 169 23.58 3.95 -7.43
C THR A 169 24.78 3.87 -8.36
N LEU A 170 24.61 3.39 -9.59
CA LEU A 170 25.68 3.36 -10.59
C LEU A 170 26.13 4.76 -11.01
N ARG A 171 25.23 5.75 -10.98
CA ARG A 171 25.53 7.15 -11.36
C ARG A 171 26.13 7.96 -10.22
N ASN A 172 25.58 7.82 -9.02
CA ASN A 172 25.93 8.66 -7.86
C ASN A 172 26.87 7.96 -6.87
N GLY A 173 27.09 6.65 -7.02
CA GLY A 173 27.88 5.83 -6.11
C GLY A 173 27.09 5.30 -4.92
N PHE A 174 27.71 4.37 -4.17
CA PHE A 174 27.10 3.71 -3.00
C PHE A 174 26.76 4.65 -1.84
N TRP A 175 27.39 5.83 -1.76
CA TRP A 175 27.05 6.86 -0.79
C TRP A 175 25.56 7.22 -0.84
N PHE A 176 24.96 7.27 -2.03
CA PHE A 176 23.54 7.60 -2.20
C PHE A 176 22.63 6.66 -1.41
N ILE A 177 22.91 5.35 -1.41
CA ILE A 177 22.13 4.37 -0.66
C ILE A 177 22.28 4.61 0.85
N ASN A 178 23.50 4.86 1.33
CA ASN A 178 23.75 5.08 2.74
C ASN A 178 23.02 6.33 3.23
N GLU A 179 23.13 7.45 2.52
CA GLU A 179 22.43 8.70 2.83
C GLU A 179 20.91 8.50 2.80
N PHE A 180 20.40 7.77 1.80
CA PHE A 180 18.99 7.46 1.67
C PHE A 180 18.48 6.60 2.85
N LEU A 181 19.22 5.56 3.24
CA LEU A 181 18.87 4.72 4.37
C LEU A 181 18.96 5.48 5.70
N GLU A 182 20.00 6.28 5.90
CA GLU A 182 20.14 7.13 7.08
C GLU A 182 19.01 8.14 7.19
N TYR A 183 18.58 8.73 6.07
CA TYR A 183 17.41 9.62 6.04
C TYR A 183 16.11 8.88 6.38
N GLN A 184 15.89 7.69 5.82
CA GLN A 184 14.70 6.87 6.11
C GLN A 184 14.67 6.39 7.57
N ILE A 185 15.82 6.01 8.11
CA ILE A 185 15.96 5.64 9.53
C ILE A 185 15.78 6.89 10.39
N GLY A 186 16.32 8.04 9.99
CA GLY A 186 16.11 9.32 10.66
C GLY A 186 14.63 9.69 10.74
N LEU A 187 13.89 9.56 9.64
CA LEU A 187 12.43 9.76 9.64
C LEU A 187 11.68 8.77 10.56
N ALA A 188 12.18 7.54 10.69
CA ALA A 188 11.56 6.50 11.51
C ALA A 188 11.95 6.57 13.01
N ALA A 189 13.15 7.05 13.33
CA ALA A 189 13.73 7.08 14.67
C ALA A 189 13.65 8.48 15.31
N VAL A 190 13.78 9.54 14.52
CA VAL A 190 13.73 10.94 14.97
C VAL A 190 12.30 11.45 14.85
N SER A 191 11.42 10.86 15.66
CA SER A 191 10.19 11.52 16.09
C SER A 191 10.43 12.53 17.23
N GLU A 192 11.70 12.86 17.55
CA GLU A 192 12.06 13.78 18.64
C GLU A 192 12.38 15.21 18.17
N ASP A 193 12.99 15.43 16.99
CA ASP A 193 13.57 16.75 16.64
C ASP A 193 12.84 17.53 15.52
N THR A 194 11.74 17.01 14.96
CA THR A 194 10.88 17.76 14.03
C THR A 194 9.42 17.78 14.49
N ALA A 195 9.17 18.54 15.54
CA ALA A 195 7.98 19.39 15.70
C ALA A 195 6.58 18.75 15.66
N HIS A 196 6.38 17.49 16.09
CA HIS A 196 5.04 16.98 16.41
C HIS A 196 5.09 16.01 17.60
N GLU A 197 5.30 16.53 18.82
CA GLU A 197 4.94 15.82 20.07
C GLU A 197 3.41 15.64 20.10
N GLN A 198 2.92 14.74 19.27
CA GLN A 198 1.51 14.44 19.21
C GLN A 198 1.21 13.41 20.29
N PRO A 199 0.22 13.66 21.15
CA PRO A 199 -0.17 12.70 22.17
C PRO A 199 -0.49 11.34 21.55
N PHE A 200 -0.30 10.25 22.30
CA PHE A 200 -0.58 8.88 21.81
C PHE A 200 -2.00 8.71 21.24
N TRP A 201 -2.95 9.57 21.65
CA TRP A 201 -4.34 9.59 21.18
C TRP A 201 -4.56 10.36 19.89
N TYR A 202 -3.58 11.12 19.38
CA TYR A 202 -3.71 11.91 18.15
C TYR A 202 -4.05 11.01 16.95
N HIS A 203 -3.25 9.96 16.69
CA HIS A 203 -3.49 9.09 15.53
C HIS A 203 -4.82 8.33 15.62
N PRO A 204 -5.23 7.74 16.78
CA PRO A 204 -6.56 7.18 16.93
C PRO A 204 -7.71 8.18 16.70
N VAL A 205 -7.61 9.40 17.25
CA VAL A 205 -8.65 10.43 17.11
C VAL A 205 -8.75 10.92 15.67
N VAL A 206 -7.61 11.15 15.02
CA VAL A 206 -7.55 11.49 13.60
C VAL A 206 -8.18 10.35 12.81
N LEU A 207 -7.71 9.12 12.93
CA LEU A 207 -8.29 7.98 12.21
C LEU A 207 -9.81 7.90 12.41
N PHE A 208 -10.30 8.08 13.64
CA PHE A 208 -11.72 8.09 13.94
C PHE A 208 -12.48 9.21 13.21
N VAL A 209 -12.05 10.47 13.35
CA VAL A 209 -12.69 11.63 12.70
C VAL A 209 -12.70 11.48 11.17
N TRP A 210 -11.61 10.96 10.61
CA TRP A 210 -11.41 10.84 9.18
C TRP A 210 -12.13 9.62 8.55
N LEU A 211 -12.42 8.58 9.35
CA LEU A 211 -13.28 7.43 8.98
C LEU A 211 -14.77 7.69 9.21
N PHE A 212 -15.12 8.65 10.08
CA PHE A 212 -16.49 8.88 10.57
C PHE A 212 -17.53 9.12 9.47
N SER A 213 -17.17 9.70 8.32
CA SER A 213 -18.12 9.84 7.19
C SER A 213 -18.53 8.50 6.57
N GLY A 214 -17.65 7.50 6.56
CA GLY A 214 -17.96 6.17 6.02
C GLY A 214 -18.86 5.33 6.93
N GLU A 215 -18.87 5.60 8.25
CA GLU A 215 -19.68 4.87 9.22
C GLU A 215 -21.19 5.14 9.05
N SER A 216 -21.58 6.33 8.58
CA SER A 216 -22.98 6.66 8.30
C SER A 216 -23.63 5.70 7.29
N VAL A 217 -22.84 5.18 6.34
CA VAL A 217 -23.27 4.18 5.36
C VAL A 217 -23.34 2.78 5.97
N LEU A 218 -22.42 2.43 6.88
CA LEU A 218 -22.43 1.16 7.63
C LEU A 218 -23.64 1.06 8.56
N PHE A 219 -23.96 2.12 9.31
CA PHE A 219 -25.12 2.17 10.19
C PHE A 219 -26.45 2.14 9.43
N GLY A 220 -26.53 2.78 8.25
CA GLY A 220 -27.72 2.71 7.39
C GLY A 220 -27.96 1.33 6.77
N GLY A 221 -26.89 0.57 6.48
CA GLY A 221 -26.96 -0.78 5.90
C GLY A 221 -27.33 -1.87 6.91
N PHE A 222 -26.83 -1.78 8.15
CA PHE A 222 -27.16 -2.75 9.20
C PHE A 222 -28.57 -2.57 9.79
N ALA A 223 -29.10 -1.34 9.81
CA ALA A 223 -30.43 -1.06 10.35
C ALA A 223 -31.59 -1.69 9.55
N LYS A 224 -31.38 -2.08 8.28
CA LYS A 224 -32.41 -2.70 7.43
C LYS A 224 -32.44 -4.23 7.46
N ARG A 225 -31.60 -4.88 8.27
CA ARG A 225 -31.55 -6.35 8.37
C ARG A 225 -31.96 -6.91 9.74
N LEU A 226 -32.48 -6.06 10.63
CA LEU A 226 -32.96 -6.43 11.98
C LEU A 226 -34.43 -6.07 12.24
N VAL A 227 -35.22 -5.87 11.18
CA VAL A 227 -36.69 -5.84 11.21
C VAL A 227 -37.19 -6.72 10.08
#